data_AF-A0A1A9HRS0-F1
#
_entry.id   AF-A0A1A9HRS0-F1
#
_cell.length_a   1.000
_cell.length_b   1.000
_cell.length_c   1.000
_cell.angle_alpha   90.00
_cell.angle_beta   90.00
_cell.angle_gamma   90.00
#
_symmetry.space_group_name_H-M   'P 1'
#
loop_
_entity.id
_entity.type
_entity.pdbx_description
1 polymer ?
#
loop_
_entity_poly.entity_id
_entity_poly.type
_entity_poly.pdbx_seq_one_letter_code
_entity_poly.pdbx_strand_id
1 'polypeptide(L)'
;MACLVALLSLTASAAPSAFPVEVTALVERHGACTHWLGEPGEGDAERQRDIEWGMCQSCPGTDARLAALKKKYRGDPAVMAVLQPLDPQVEPMGKDEAKRFCATTRKPAWAK
;
A
#
# COMPACT_ATOMS: atom_id res chain seq x y z
N MET A 1 23.07 -41.21 -28.06
CA MET A 1 22.33 -40.03 -28.56
C MET A 1 22.05 -39.14 -27.35
N ALA A 2 22.97 -38.21 -27.05
CA ALA A 2 22.89 -37.36 -25.86
C ALA A 2 22.12 -36.09 -26.22
N CYS A 3 20.93 -35.92 -25.66
CA CYS A 3 20.13 -34.71 -25.82
C CYS A 3 20.46 -33.76 -24.66
N LEU A 4 21.36 -32.81 -24.90
CA LEU A 4 21.63 -31.71 -23.98
C LEU A 4 20.42 -30.78 -23.99
N VAL A 5 19.59 -30.83 -22.94
CA VAL A 5 18.54 -29.85 -22.70
C VAL A 5 19.19 -28.63 -22.04
N ALA A 6 19.38 -27.56 -22.81
CA ALA A 6 19.84 -26.28 -22.30
C ALA A 6 18.73 -25.63 -21.46
N LEU A 7 18.92 -25.58 -20.14
CA LEU A 7 18.09 -24.82 -19.21
C LEU A 7 18.36 -23.32 -19.39
N LEU A 8 17.55 -22.65 -20.22
CA LEU A 8 17.48 -21.19 -20.22
C LEU A 8 16.85 -20.73 -18.91
N SER A 9 17.69 -20.26 -17.99
CA SER A 9 17.23 -19.61 -16.75
C SER A 9 16.69 -18.23 -17.11
N LEU A 10 15.37 -18.06 -17.09
CA LEU A 10 14.74 -16.73 -17.11
C LEU A 10 15.09 -16.04 -15.79
N THR A 11 16.12 -15.19 -15.83
CA THR A 11 16.33 -14.22 -14.77
C THR A 11 15.30 -13.10 -14.96
N ALA A 12 14.28 -13.10 -14.11
CA ALA A 12 13.35 -11.98 -14.03
C ALA A 12 14.11 -10.76 -13.51
N SER A 13 14.53 -9.87 -14.41
CA SER A 13 15.12 -8.58 -14.02
C SER A 13 13.99 -7.68 -13.54
N ALA A 14 13.93 -7.42 -12.23
CA ALA A 14 13.07 -6.38 -11.69
C ALA A 14 13.57 -5.03 -12.24
N ALA A 15 12.75 -4.37 -13.06
CA ALA A 15 13.08 -3.06 -13.59
C ALA A 15 13.36 -2.10 -12.42
N PRO A 16 14.41 -1.27 -12.48
CA PRO A 16 14.68 -0.29 -11.43
C PRO A 16 13.47 0.64 -11.30
N SER A 17 12.96 0.79 -10.08
CA SER A 17 11.89 1.78 -9.82
C SER A 17 12.40 3.17 -10.16
N ALA A 18 11.60 3.96 -10.88
CA ALA A 18 11.97 5.33 -11.24
C ALA A 18 12.17 6.25 -10.03
N PHE A 19 11.72 5.84 -8.85
CA PHE A 19 11.78 6.57 -7.59
C PHE A 19 12.44 5.75 -6.48
N PRO A 20 12.91 6.40 -5.40
CA PRO A 20 13.38 5.72 -4.20
C PRO A 20 12.34 4.72 -3.67
N VAL A 21 12.82 3.58 -3.16
CA VAL A 21 11.97 2.47 -2.70
C VAL A 21 10.90 2.94 -1.70
N GLU A 22 11.23 3.85 -0.80
CA GLU A 22 10.27 4.37 0.16
C GLU A 22 9.16 5.24 -0.44
N VAL A 23 9.43 5.92 -1.57
CA VAL A 23 8.46 6.73 -2.28
C VAL A 23 7.50 5.80 -3.02
N THR A 24 8.03 4.82 -3.74
CA THR A 24 7.24 3.77 -4.41
C THR A 24 6.36 3.03 -3.40
N ALA A 25 6.93 2.58 -2.28
CA ALA A 25 6.19 1.87 -1.25
C ALA A 25 5.08 2.72 -0.61
N LEU A 26 5.29 4.04 -0.44
CA LEU A 26 4.24 4.91 0.05
C LEU A 26 3.12 5.09 -0.98
N VAL A 27 3.44 5.32 -2.25
CA VAL A 27 2.45 5.51 -3.32
C VAL A 27 1.56 4.28 -3.45
N GLU A 28 2.16 3.09 -3.48
CA GLU A 28 1.42 1.81 -3.53
C GLU A 28 0.52 1.63 -2.31
N ARG A 29 1.05 1.91 -1.11
CA ARG A 29 0.30 1.77 0.13
C ARG A 29 -0.83 2.79 0.27
N HIS A 30 -0.59 4.05 -0.10
CA HIS A 30 -1.60 5.11 -0.10
C HIS A 30 -2.72 4.77 -1.10
N GLY A 31 -2.36 4.34 -2.32
CA GLY A 31 -3.32 3.87 -3.32
C GLY A 31 -4.16 2.69 -2.84
N ALA A 32 -3.55 1.71 -2.16
CA ALA A 32 -4.27 0.60 -1.55
C ALA A 32 -5.25 1.08 -0.47
N CYS A 33 -4.86 2.05 0.36
CA CYS A 33 -5.76 2.65 1.35
C CYS A 33 -6.96 3.33 0.70
N THR A 34 -6.73 4.19 -0.30
CA THR A 34 -7.81 4.87 -1.03
C THR A 34 -8.72 3.90 -1.77
N HIS A 35 -8.16 2.80 -2.28
CA HIS A 35 -8.94 1.75 -2.92
C HIS A 35 -9.93 1.15 -1.93
N TRP A 36 -9.44 0.61 -0.80
CA TRP A 36 -10.31 -0.02 0.21
C TRP A 36 -11.35 0.95 0.81
N LEU A 37 -10.98 2.22 1.03
CA LEU A 37 -11.93 3.23 1.50
C LEU A 37 -13.08 3.51 0.54
N GLY A 38 -12.88 3.29 -0.76
CA GLY A 38 -13.89 3.50 -1.80
C GLY A 38 -14.68 2.25 -2.18
N GLU A 39 -14.36 1.08 -1.62
CA GLU A 39 -15.01 -0.17 -1.97
C GLU A 39 -16.41 -0.28 -1.34
N PRO A 40 -17.42 -0.77 -2.09
CA PRO A 40 -18.76 -0.98 -1.56
C PRO A 40 -18.82 -2.27 -0.70
N GLY A 41 -19.52 -2.21 0.44
CA GLY A 41 -19.72 -3.36 1.35
C GLY A 41 -21.11 -3.43 2.01
N GLU A 42 -22.02 -2.52 1.65
CA GLU A 42 -23.33 -2.39 2.29
C GLU A 42 -24.19 -3.66 2.09
N GLY A 43 -24.69 -4.23 3.18
CA GLY A 43 -25.50 -5.44 3.15
C GLY A 43 -24.71 -6.75 2.97
N ASP A 44 -23.39 -6.69 2.78
CA ASP A 44 -22.52 -7.85 2.69
C ASP A 44 -21.49 -7.84 3.82
N ALA A 45 -21.79 -8.60 4.87
CA ALA A 45 -20.91 -8.69 6.04
C ALA A 45 -19.55 -9.35 5.74
N GLU A 46 -19.41 -10.14 4.69
CA GLU A 46 -18.11 -10.71 4.29
C GLU A 46 -17.26 -9.69 3.57
N ARG A 47 -17.85 -9.00 2.59
CA ARG A 47 -17.19 -7.91 1.89
C ARG A 47 -16.77 -6.79 2.85
N GLN A 48 -17.61 -6.45 3.82
CA GLN A 48 -17.25 -5.45 4.82
C GLN A 48 -15.99 -5.86 5.60
N ARG A 49 -15.84 -7.14 5.97
CA ARG A 49 -14.62 -7.62 6.65
C ARG A 49 -13.38 -7.53 5.78
N ASP A 50 -13.52 -7.79 4.48
CA ASP A 50 -12.41 -7.67 3.53
C ASP A 50 -11.92 -6.23 3.43
N ILE A 51 -12.86 -5.29 3.37
CA ILE A 51 -12.60 -3.85 3.34
C ILE A 51 -11.89 -3.42 4.63
N GLU A 52 -12.46 -3.76 5.78
CA GLU A 52 -11.89 -3.44 7.10
C GLU A 52 -10.46 -3.99 7.25
N TRP A 53 -10.23 -5.23 6.82
CA TRP A 53 -8.90 -5.83 6.82
C TRP A 53 -7.93 -5.10 5.89
N GLY A 54 -8.37 -4.83 4.65
CA GLY A 54 -7.60 -4.09 3.66
C GLY A 54 -7.19 -2.71 4.14
N MET A 55 -8.12 -1.98 4.75
CA MET A 55 -7.86 -0.70 5.42
C MET A 55 -6.79 -0.86 6.52
N CYS A 56 -6.89 -1.88 7.37
CA CYS A 56 -5.90 -2.14 8.41
C CYS A 56 -4.50 -2.48 7.90
N GLN A 57 -4.38 -3.09 6.72
CA GLN A 57 -3.08 -3.37 6.10
C GLN A 57 -2.46 -2.13 5.43
N SER A 58 -3.28 -1.22 4.92
CA SER A 58 -2.84 -0.16 4.02
C SER A 58 -2.84 1.23 4.65
N CYS A 59 -3.88 1.61 5.41
CA CYS A 59 -4.05 2.98 5.88
C CYS A 59 -3.15 3.39 7.06
N PRO A 60 -2.99 2.62 8.16
CA PRO A 60 -2.34 3.15 9.36
C PRO A 60 -0.92 3.68 9.10
N GLY A 61 -0.68 4.95 9.43
CA GLY A 61 0.61 5.62 9.30
C GLY A 61 0.96 6.17 7.91
N THR A 62 0.09 6.07 6.90
CA THR A 62 0.32 6.67 5.58
C THR A 62 0.45 8.19 5.64
N ASP A 63 -0.35 8.88 6.45
CA ASP A 63 -0.34 10.34 6.54
C ASP A 63 0.97 10.83 7.15
N ALA A 64 1.36 10.21 8.26
CA ALA A 64 2.63 10.49 8.93
C ALA A 64 3.83 10.20 8.01
N ARG A 65 3.75 9.11 7.23
CA ARG A 65 4.80 8.76 6.27
C ARG A 65 4.88 9.75 5.11
N LEU A 66 3.74 10.20 4.59
CA LEU A 66 3.68 11.22 3.54
C LEU A 66 4.30 12.53 4.01
N ALA A 67 3.94 13.00 5.20
CA ALA A 67 4.54 14.20 5.78
C ALA A 67 6.07 14.07 5.92
N ALA A 68 6.55 12.90 6.39
CA ALA A 68 7.98 12.64 6.52
C ALA A 68 8.70 12.62 5.17
N LEU A 69 8.12 12.00 4.13
CA LEU A 69 8.73 11.94 2.80
C LEU A 69 8.70 13.30 2.09
N LYS A 70 7.60 14.07 2.18
CA LYS A 70 7.53 15.45 1.67
C LYS A 70 8.63 16.32 2.30
N LYS A 71 8.89 16.17 3.61
CA LYS A 71 9.98 16.87 4.29
C LYS A 71 11.37 16.42 3.82
N LYS A 72 11.58 15.11 3.65
CA LYS A 72 12.85 14.51 3.21
C LYS A 72 13.21 14.93 1.79
N TYR A 73 12.25 14.89 0.87
CA TYR A 73 12.45 15.12 -0.56
C TYR A 73 12.06 16.52 -1.04
N ARG A 74 11.87 17.50 -0.13
CA ARG A 74 11.44 18.87 -0.47
C ARG A 74 12.29 19.58 -1.54
N GLY A 75 13.54 19.17 -1.74
CA GLY A 75 14.45 19.72 -2.76
C GLY A 75 14.52 18.92 -4.06
N ASP A 76 13.77 17.82 -4.17
CA ASP A 76 13.72 16.96 -5.35
C ASP A 76 12.37 17.17 -6.07
N PRO A 77 12.33 17.96 -7.17
CA PRO A 77 11.08 18.26 -7.84
C PRO A 77 10.44 17.02 -8.49
N ALA A 78 11.22 16.01 -8.89
CA ALA A 78 10.70 14.80 -9.49
C ALA A 78 9.97 13.93 -8.46
N VAL A 79 10.55 13.76 -7.27
CA VAL A 79 9.88 13.04 -6.17
C VAL A 79 8.69 13.84 -5.64
N MET A 80 8.82 15.17 -5.50
CA MET A 80 7.71 16.01 -5.03
C MET A 80 6.53 15.99 -6.00
N ALA A 81 6.74 15.90 -7.31
CA ALA A 81 5.65 15.75 -8.29
C ALA A 81 4.78 14.51 -8.03
N VAL A 82 5.36 13.44 -7.47
CA VAL A 82 4.64 12.22 -7.10
C VAL A 82 3.99 12.32 -5.72
N LEU A 83 4.68 12.92 -4.75
CA LEU A 83 4.17 12.99 -3.37
C LEU A 83 3.11 14.08 -3.17
N GLN A 84 3.20 15.19 -3.91
CA GLN A 84 2.33 16.36 -3.71
C GLN A 84 0.84 16.04 -3.88
N PRO A 85 0.40 15.30 -4.91
CA PRO A 85 -1.02 15.00 -5.14
C PRO A 85 -1.64 14.03 -4.13
N LEU A 86 -0.83 13.27 -3.38
CA LEU A 86 -1.36 12.34 -2.37
C LEU A 86 -2.06 13.12 -1.25
N ASP A 87 -3.26 12.66 -0.89
CA ASP A 87 -4.07 13.21 0.20
C ASP A 87 -3.30 13.13 1.53
N PRO A 88 -3.07 14.26 2.23
CA PRO A 88 -2.40 14.29 3.53
C PRO A 88 -3.23 13.77 4.70
N GLN A 89 -4.51 13.47 4.50
CA GLN A 89 -5.44 13.01 5.55
C GLN A 89 -6.27 11.82 5.05
N VAL A 90 -5.62 10.81 4.48
CA VAL A 90 -6.31 9.62 3.96
C VAL A 90 -6.74 8.66 5.07
N GLU A 91 -6.11 8.72 6.24
CA GLU A 91 -6.43 7.80 7.33
C GLU A 91 -7.83 8.10 7.90
N PRO A 92 -8.76 7.11 7.89
CA PRO A 92 -10.15 7.33 8.29
C PRO A 92 -10.34 7.48 9.81
N MET A 93 -9.30 7.17 10.58
CA MET A 93 -9.32 7.10 12.04
C MET A 93 -8.02 7.66 12.59
N GLY A 94 -8.07 8.18 13.82
CA GLY A 94 -6.86 8.53 14.54
C GLY A 94 -6.02 7.30 14.87
N LYS A 95 -4.69 7.45 15.04
CA LYS A 95 -3.74 6.36 15.29
C LYS A 95 -4.18 5.37 16.38
N ASP A 96 -4.64 5.88 17.52
CA ASP A 96 -5.04 5.02 18.65
C ASP A 96 -6.35 4.28 18.38
N GLU A 97 -7.26 4.90 17.63
CA GLU A 97 -8.50 4.28 17.19
C GLU A 97 -8.24 3.21 16.15
N ALA A 98 -7.44 3.50 15.11
CA ALA A 98 -6.99 2.55 14.12
C ALA A 98 -6.32 1.33 14.78
N LYS A 99 -5.49 1.55 15.80
CA LYS A 99 -4.86 0.46 16.57
C LYS A 99 -5.90 -0.44 17.25
N ARG A 100 -6.91 0.14 17.90
CA ARG A 100 -7.96 -0.65 18.58
C ARG A 100 -8.81 -1.40 17.58
N PHE A 101 -9.27 -0.72 16.54
CA PHE A 101 -10.05 -1.29 15.45
C PHE A 101 -9.31 -2.47 14.81
N CYS A 102 -8.09 -2.25 14.35
CA CYS A 102 -7.30 -3.28 13.66
C CYS A 102 -6.86 -4.43 14.56
N ALA A 103 -6.78 -4.24 15.87
CA ALA A 103 -6.56 -5.34 16.80
C ALA A 103 -7.74 -6.31 16.89
N THR A 104 -8.94 -5.84 16.54
CA THR A 104 -10.17 -6.65 16.55
C THR A 104 -10.60 -7.13 15.16
N THR A 105 -10.06 -6.55 14.10
CA THR A 105 -10.35 -6.95 12.71
C THR A 105 -9.88 -8.37 12.44
N ARG A 106 -10.80 -9.20 11.94
CA ARG A 106 -10.51 -10.59 11.61
C ARG A 106 -9.87 -10.69 10.22
N LYS A 107 -8.77 -11.44 10.12
CA LYS A 107 -8.14 -11.79 8.84
C LYS A 107 -9.12 -12.58 7.94
N PRO A 108 -9.39 -12.13 6.70
CA PRO A 108 -10.22 -12.85 5.74
C PRO A 108 -9.64 -14.20 5.32
N ALA A 109 -10.50 -15.08 4.80
CA ALA A 109 -10.13 -16.43 4.41
C ALA A 109 -9.16 -16.47 3.22
N TRP A 110 -9.21 -15.48 2.33
CA TRP A 110 -8.34 -15.39 1.15
C TRP A 110 -6.95 -14.82 1.47
N ALA A 111 -6.78 -14.16 2.61
CA ALA A 111 -5.54 -13.45 2.95
C ALA A 111 -4.41 -14.38 3.48
N LYS A 112 -4.52 -15.71 3.30
CA LYS A 112 -3.67 -16.73 3.96
C LYS A 112 -2.17 -16.47 3.79
#